data_AF-X1L8B3-F1
#
_entry.id   AF-X1L8B3-F1
#
_cell.length_a   1.000
_cell.length_b   1.000
_cell.length_c   1.000
_cell.angle_alpha   90.00
_cell.angle_beta   90.00
_cell.angle_gamma   90.00
#
_symmetry.space_group_name_H-M   'P 1'
#
loop_
_entity.id
_entity.type
_entity.pdbx_description
1 polymer ?
#
loop_
_entity_poly.entity_id
_entity_poly.type
_entity_poly.pdbx_seq_one_letter_code
_entity_poly.pdbx_strand_id
1 'polypeptide(L)'
;MTGKDRSHEAVVYVIPEKGLLIDEGMIFQPESVTLSPNQPRKVFLLVYVKMIEGGSTITITSDNESIHVSQEEITVNEADAIRHIVKYEIEVWGEGTGQDGVISAEHHANMALLGIRVRLKDETGDDKSRKGMFNEPEYSHEPKPLQRTAYSSEDGKVIIYVNFPSVQHYLGDKGQYRKSLPAQVFVADLVAERCFHEIAKRKVTVSGATLRPEAIPDRIQRDAFKLSREHGKKVHEVLVDKDLLIESRKIDE
;
A
#
# COMPACT_ATOMS: atom_id res chain seq x y z
N MET A 1 -39.12 -28.49 13.75
CA MET A 1 -37.86 -28.15 14.43
C MET A 1 -36.72 -28.54 13.52
N THR A 2 -35.93 -27.57 13.04
CA THR A 2 -34.56 -27.79 12.56
C THR A 2 -33.90 -26.41 12.52
N GLY A 3 -33.11 -26.13 13.58
CA GLY A 3 -32.34 -24.90 13.72
C GLY A 3 -31.21 -24.87 12.69
N LYS A 4 -31.05 -23.73 12.03
CA LYS A 4 -29.99 -23.50 11.06
C LYS A 4 -28.83 -22.84 11.81
N ASP A 5 -27.80 -23.64 12.07
CA ASP A 5 -26.57 -23.22 12.72
C ASP A 5 -25.85 -22.19 11.82
N ARG A 6 -25.50 -21.04 12.40
CA ARG A 6 -24.79 -19.95 11.71
C ARG A 6 -23.34 -20.00 12.16
N SER A 7 -22.50 -20.69 11.39
CA SER A 7 -21.05 -20.62 11.56
C SER A 7 -20.55 -19.25 11.08
N HIS A 8 -19.92 -18.49 11.99
CA HIS A 8 -19.18 -17.29 11.65
C HIS A 8 -17.73 -17.67 11.30
N GLU A 9 -17.33 -17.49 10.05
CA GLU A 9 -15.93 -17.66 9.63
C GLU A 9 -15.17 -16.35 9.83
N ALA A 10 -14.06 -16.41 10.56
CA ALA A 10 -13.09 -15.33 10.67
C ALA A 10 -11.88 -15.65 9.79
N VAL A 11 -11.54 -14.76 8.86
CA VAL A 11 -10.35 -14.88 8.01
C VAL A 11 -9.15 -14.30 8.77
N VAL A 12 -8.26 -15.17 9.22
CA VAL A 12 -7.01 -14.81 9.88
C VAL A 12 -5.90 -14.68 8.85
N TYR A 13 -5.28 -13.50 8.75
CA TYR A 13 -4.11 -13.27 7.90
C TYR A 13 -2.83 -13.47 8.72
N VAL A 14 -2.01 -14.45 8.34
CA VAL A 14 -0.67 -14.64 8.90
C VAL A 14 0.34 -13.97 7.97
N ILE A 15 0.89 -12.84 8.39
CA ILE A 15 2.06 -12.22 7.74
C ILE A 15 3.30 -12.88 8.36
N PRO A 16 4.24 -13.43 7.57
CA PRO A 16 5.46 -13.99 8.13
C PRO A 16 6.35 -12.86 8.68
N GLU A 17 6.23 -12.59 9.99
CA GLU A 17 7.00 -11.60 10.76
C GLU A 17 8.52 -11.86 10.76
N LYS A 18 8.94 -13.08 10.40
CA LYS A 18 10.28 -13.61 10.67
C LYS A 18 11.43 -13.01 9.85
N GLY A 19 11.21 -12.31 8.74
CA GLY A 19 12.33 -11.84 7.90
C GLY A 19 13.12 -10.69 8.54
N LEU A 20 12.48 -9.54 8.68
CA LEU A 20 13.12 -8.28 9.11
C LEU A 20 13.50 -8.26 10.59
N LEU A 21 12.68 -8.87 11.46
CA LEU A 21 12.93 -8.94 12.91
C LEU A 21 14.18 -9.75 13.28
N ILE A 22 14.58 -10.72 12.43
CA ILE A 22 15.76 -11.55 12.67
C ILE A 22 17.05 -10.81 12.30
N ASP A 23 17.00 -9.82 11.42
CA ASP A 23 18.20 -9.11 10.95
C ASP A 23 18.55 -7.91 11.85
N GLU A 24 17.56 -7.14 12.30
CA GLU A 24 17.77 -5.90 13.07
C GLU A 24 17.40 -6.03 14.56
N GLY A 25 16.86 -7.17 14.99
CA GLY A 25 16.49 -7.46 16.38
C GLY A 25 15.24 -6.73 16.89
N MET A 26 14.82 -5.65 16.26
CA MET A 26 13.56 -4.95 16.56
C MET A 26 13.02 -4.17 15.36
N ILE A 27 11.71 -3.87 15.36
CA ILE A 27 11.05 -3.12 14.29
C ILE A 27 9.79 -2.38 14.79
N PHE A 28 9.52 -1.20 14.24
CA PHE A 28 8.25 -0.51 14.46
C PHE A 28 7.15 -1.01 13.52
N GLN A 29 5.93 -1.12 14.04
CA GLN A 29 4.75 -1.49 13.29
C GLN A 29 3.59 -0.51 13.58
N PRO A 30 3.17 0.30 12.57
CA PRO A 30 3.82 0.47 11.26
C PRO A 30 5.19 1.17 11.36
N GLU A 31 6.05 1.04 10.34
CA GLU A 31 7.33 1.77 10.21
C GLU A 31 7.15 3.27 9.88
N SER A 32 5.92 3.68 9.56
CA SER A 32 5.58 5.05 9.18
C SER A 32 4.16 5.40 9.63
N VAL A 33 3.95 6.60 10.17
CA VAL A 33 2.62 7.06 10.54
C VAL A 33 2.40 8.55 10.28
N THR A 34 1.20 8.88 9.81
CA THR A 34 0.71 10.26 9.72
C THR A 34 -0.21 10.54 10.89
N LEU A 35 0.05 11.65 11.57
CA LEU A 35 -0.63 12.12 12.78
C LEU A 35 -1.39 13.41 12.46
N SER A 36 -2.57 13.56 13.06
CA SER A 36 -3.18 14.89 13.18
C SER A 36 -2.46 15.66 14.30
N PRO A 37 -2.31 16.99 14.20
CA PRO A 37 -1.72 17.78 15.27
C PRO A 37 -2.39 17.48 16.62
N ASN A 38 -1.58 17.27 17.65
CA ASN A 38 -2.01 17.01 19.03
C ASN A 38 -2.95 15.80 19.20
N GLN A 39 -2.96 14.85 18.25
CA GLN A 39 -3.69 13.59 18.39
C GLN A 39 -2.71 12.42 18.56
N PRO A 40 -2.63 11.84 19.78
CA PRO A 40 -1.84 10.65 20.03
C PRO A 40 -2.33 9.46 19.20
N ARG A 41 -1.38 8.66 18.73
CA ARG A 41 -1.62 7.43 18.00
C ARG A 41 -0.72 6.31 18.50
N LYS A 42 -1.29 5.13 18.61
CA LYS A 42 -0.59 3.92 19.04
C LYS A 42 0.20 3.32 17.88
N VAL A 43 1.47 3.03 18.15
CA VAL A 43 2.38 2.25 17.32
C VAL A 43 2.96 1.12 18.16
N PHE A 44 3.47 0.08 17.50
CA PHE A 44 4.05 -1.06 18.19
C PHE A 44 5.54 -1.16 17.92
N LEU A 45 6.35 -1.38 18.95
CA LEU A 45 7.72 -1.82 18.80
C LEU A 45 7.77 -3.33 19.06
N LEU A 46 8.16 -4.09 18.06
CA LEU A 46 8.35 -5.53 18.15
C LEU A 46 9.83 -5.80 18.42
N VAL A 47 10.11 -6.62 19.43
CA VAL A 47 11.47 -6.91 19.90
C VAL A 47 11.70 -8.41 19.87
N TYR A 48 12.75 -8.86 19.20
CA TYR A 48 13.13 -10.27 19.14
C TYR A 48 14.08 -10.61 20.29
N VAL A 49 13.57 -11.33 21.30
CA VAL A 49 14.29 -11.53 22.57
C VAL A 49 15.53 -12.44 22.46
N LYS A 50 15.73 -13.10 21.31
CA LYS A 50 16.97 -13.83 21.02
C LYS A 50 18.13 -12.94 20.59
N MET A 51 17.86 -11.68 20.26
CA MET A 51 18.88 -10.67 19.94
C MET A 51 18.97 -9.59 21.01
N ILE A 52 17.85 -9.26 21.64
CA ILE A 52 17.78 -8.27 22.72
C ILE A 52 17.22 -8.96 23.96
N GLU A 53 18.12 -9.36 24.85
CA GLU A 53 17.78 -10.22 26.00
C GLU A 53 16.83 -9.54 27.01
N GLY A 54 16.15 -10.36 27.81
CA GLY A 54 15.32 -9.86 28.91
C GLY A 54 16.14 -9.04 29.91
N GLY A 55 15.59 -7.91 30.35
CA GLY A 55 16.25 -6.93 31.21
C GLY A 55 17.00 -5.82 30.47
N SER A 56 17.19 -5.95 29.15
CA SER A 56 17.79 -4.87 28.34
C SER A 56 16.91 -3.63 28.31
N THR A 57 17.54 -2.45 28.34
CA THR A 57 16.86 -1.17 28.12
C THR A 57 17.00 -0.75 26.66
N ILE A 58 15.88 -0.44 26.02
CA ILE A 58 15.79 0.17 24.69
C ILE A 58 15.47 1.65 24.90
N THR A 59 16.30 2.53 24.33
CA THR A 59 16.09 3.98 24.38
C THR A 59 15.33 4.42 23.13
N ILE A 60 14.34 5.29 23.30
CA ILE A 60 13.49 5.82 22.24
C ILE A 60 13.66 7.33 22.19
N THR A 61 14.04 7.85 21.03
CA THR A 61 14.29 9.28 20.80
C THR A 61 13.59 9.77 19.55
N SER A 62 13.31 11.07 19.48
CA SER A 62 12.80 11.75 18.28
C SER A 62 13.88 12.70 17.78
N ASP A 63 14.08 12.77 16.46
CA ASP A 63 14.97 13.77 15.84
C ASP A 63 14.32 15.16 15.67
N ASN A 64 13.03 15.28 16.02
CA ASN A 64 12.25 16.50 15.91
C ASN A 64 11.57 16.81 17.25
N GLU A 65 11.86 17.99 17.81
CA GLU A 65 11.32 18.47 19.09
C GLU A 65 9.80 18.62 19.10
N SER A 66 9.17 18.77 17.94
CA SER A 66 7.70 18.84 17.79
C SER A 66 7.04 17.46 17.68
N ILE A 67 7.81 16.37 17.77
CA ILE A 67 7.32 14.99 17.73
C ILE A 67 7.70 14.30 19.03
N HIS A 68 6.73 13.69 19.68
CA HIS A 68 6.86 13.16 21.03
C HIS A 68 6.45 11.69 21.10
N VAL A 69 7.02 11.01 22.09
CA VAL A 69 6.77 9.61 22.43
C VAL A 69 6.31 9.53 23.88
N SER A 70 5.42 8.58 24.19
CA SER A 70 4.94 8.36 25.56
C SER A 70 5.99 7.75 26.50
N GLN A 71 6.99 7.09 25.93
CA GLN A 71 8.02 6.35 26.63
C GLN A 71 9.36 6.57 25.91
N GLU A 72 10.34 7.07 26.65
CA GLU A 72 11.72 7.26 26.15
C GLU A 72 12.60 6.04 26.46
N GLU A 73 12.16 5.15 27.35
CA GLU A 73 12.87 3.93 27.71
C GLU A 73 11.89 2.77 27.89
N ILE A 74 12.29 1.60 27.39
CA ILE A 74 11.55 0.35 27.53
C ILE A 74 12.49 -0.73 28.06
N THR A 75 12.10 -1.40 29.14
CA THR A 75 12.80 -2.59 29.61
C THR A 75 12.21 -3.85 28.98
N VAL A 76 13.06 -4.67 28.37
CA VAL A 76 12.66 -5.90 27.71
C VAL A 76 12.21 -6.94 28.74
N ASN A 77 10.96 -7.39 28.65
CA ASN A 77 10.42 -8.43 29.52
C ASN A 77 10.21 -9.71 28.72
N GLU A 78 11.14 -10.65 28.83
CA GLU A 78 11.07 -11.92 28.11
C GLU A 78 9.85 -12.77 28.49
N ALA A 79 9.28 -12.57 29.69
CA ALA A 79 8.07 -13.28 30.11
C ALA A 79 6.85 -12.94 29.23
N ASP A 80 6.84 -11.77 28.60
CA ASP A 80 5.77 -11.31 27.71
C ASP A 80 5.96 -11.81 26.27
N ALA A 81 7.05 -12.56 25.99
CA ALA A 81 7.41 -12.97 24.64
C ALA A 81 6.49 -14.09 24.12
N ILE A 82 5.81 -13.83 23.02
CA ILE A 82 5.08 -14.84 22.26
C ILE A 82 5.94 -15.24 21.07
N ARG A 83 6.37 -16.51 21.02
CA ARG A 83 7.27 -17.02 19.95
C ARG A 83 8.56 -16.19 19.83
N HIS A 84 9.14 -15.80 20.97
CA HIS A 84 10.36 -14.97 21.08
C HIS A 84 10.21 -13.52 20.60
N ILE A 85 8.98 -13.01 20.43
CA ILE A 85 8.73 -11.62 20.11
C ILE A 85 7.96 -10.99 21.26
N VAL A 86 8.48 -9.88 21.79
CA VAL A 86 7.76 -9.01 22.74
C VAL A 86 7.21 -7.83 21.97
N LYS A 87 6.01 -7.38 22.35
CA LYS A 87 5.31 -6.28 21.69
C LYS A 87 5.06 -5.16 22.69
N TYR A 88 5.63 -4.00 22.41
CA TYR A 88 5.43 -2.79 23.20
C TYR A 88 4.50 -1.83 22.48
N GLU A 89 3.53 -1.29 23.19
CA GLU A 89 2.64 -0.25 22.69
C GLU A 89 3.19 1.12 23.10
N ILE A 90 3.43 1.98 22.12
CA ILE A 90 3.98 3.32 22.31
C ILE A 90 3.00 4.32 21.70
N GLU A 91 2.68 5.38 22.42
CA GLU A 91 1.89 6.48 21.87
C GLU A 91 2.83 7.55 21.30
N VAL A 92 2.52 7.99 20.10
CA VAL A 92 3.26 9.06 19.41
C VAL A 92 2.29 10.18 19.06
N TRP A 93 2.71 11.43 19.27
CA TRP A 93 1.97 12.61 18.86
C TRP A 93 2.93 13.65 18.31
N GLY A 94 2.41 14.64 17.58
CA GLY A 94 3.22 15.76 17.16
C GLY A 94 2.44 17.07 17.21
N GLU A 95 3.17 18.15 17.44
CA GLU A 95 2.67 19.50 17.59
C GLU A 95 2.89 20.28 16.30
N GLY A 96 1.91 21.09 15.90
CA GLY A 96 1.99 21.91 14.69
C GLY A 96 1.81 21.12 13.38
N THR A 97 1.31 21.79 12.36
CA THR A 97 1.07 21.17 11.04
C THR A 97 2.32 21.26 10.18
N GLY A 98 2.64 20.20 9.44
CA GLY A 98 3.76 20.17 8.50
C GLY A 98 5.07 19.67 9.10
N GLN A 99 5.08 19.21 10.35
CA GLN A 99 6.26 18.62 10.98
C GLN A 99 6.51 17.22 10.43
N ASP A 100 7.77 16.91 10.15
CA ASP A 100 8.26 15.60 9.76
C ASP A 100 9.43 15.23 10.67
N GLY A 101 9.55 13.96 11.05
CA GLY A 101 10.65 13.48 11.89
C GLY A 101 10.71 11.97 11.93
N VAL A 102 11.73 11.45 12.60
CA VAL A 102 11.99 10.04 12.80
C VAL A 102 12.12 9.78 14.30
N ILE A 103 11.39 8.77 14.76
CA ILE A 103 11.56 8.18 16.08
C ILE A 103 12.50 6.99 15.93
N SER A 104 13.55 6.95 16.72
CA SER A 104 14.54 5.87 16.77
C SER A 104 14.38 5.08 18.05
N ALA A 105 14.40 3.75 17.98
CA ALA A 105 14.54 2.85 19.12
C ALA A 105 15.89 2.13 19.04
N GLU A 106 16.73 2.26 20.06
CA GLU A 106 18.12 1.85 20.02
C GLU A 106 18.49 0.96 21.21
N HIS A 107 19.25 -0.10 20.93
CA HIS A 107 19.89 -0.94 21.93
C HIS A 107 21.21 -1.50 21.36
N HIS A 108 22.33 -0.95 21.80
CA HIS A 108 23.67 -1.26 21.29
C HIS A 108 23.77 -1.08 19.76
N ALA A 109 23.91 -2.19 19.02
CA ALA A 109 24.01 -2.20 17.56
C ALA A 109 22.65 -2.40 16.86
N ASN A 110 21.60 -2.69 17.62
CA ASN A 110 20.25 -2.88 17.10
C ASN A 110 19.52 -1.54 17.09
N MET A 111 18.81 -1.25 16.00
CA MET A 111 18.07 -0.01 15.82
C MET A 111 16.80 -0.27 15.03
N ALA A 112 15.70 0.36 15.43
CA ALA A 112 14.47 0.44 14.66
C ALA A 112 14.08 1.89 14.46
N LEU A 113 13.51 2.22 13.30
CA LEU A 113 13.15 3.59 12.95
C LEU A 113 11.66 3.67 12.60
N LEU A 114 11.02 4.77 12.99
CA LEU A 114 9.62 5.09 12.74
C LEU A 114 9.53 6.50 12.16
N GLY A 115 9.11 6.62 10.91
CA GLY A 115 8.88 7.93 10.32
C GLY A 115 7.53 8.53 10.71
N ILE A 116 7.54 9.78 11.16
CA ILE A 116 6.38 10.56 11.60
C ILE A 116 6.15 11.73 10.66
N ARG A 117 4.88 11.98 10.35
CA ARG A 117 4.43 13.22 9.71
C ARG A 117 3.20 13.78 10.39
N VAL A 118 3.24 15.05 10.76
CA VAL A 118 2.08 15.76 11.30
C VAL A 118 1.43 16.55 10.18
N ARG A 119 0.18 16.22 9.85
CA ARG A 119 -0.59 16.87 8.79
C ARG A 119 -2.00 17.12 9.28
N LEU A 120 -2.61 18.23 8.87
CA LEU A 120 -4.04 18.39 9.03
C LEU A 120 -4.72 17.28 8.24
N LYS A 121 -5.68 16.61 8.87
CA LYS A 121 -6.63 15.80 8.15
C LYS A 121 -7.41 16.78 7.29
N ASP A 122 -7.10 16.86 5.99
CA ASP A 122 -7.82 17.76 5.10
C ASP A 122 -9.32 17.50 5.26
N GLU A 123 -10.08 18.51 5.67
CA GLU A 123 -11.54 18.55 5.57
C GLU A 123 -11.98 18.72 4.09
N THR A 124 -11.24 18.14 3.15
CA THR A 124 -11.68 18.05 1.76
C THR A 124 -12.16 16.64 1.49
N GLY A 125 -13.46 16.43 1.64
CA GLY A 125 -14.06 15.17 1.25
C GLY A 125 -15.57 15.01 1.42
N ASP A 126 -16.26 15.89 2.14
CA ASP A 126 -17.73 15.93 2.07
C ASP A 126 -18.13 17.02 1.05
N ASP A 127 -19.05 16.66 0.15
CA ASP A 127 -19.72 17.54 -0.82
C ASP A 127 -19.02 17.96 -2.13
N LYS A 128 -18.30 17.04 -2.77
CA LYS A 128 -18.33 16.98 -4.24
C LYS A 128 -18.67 15.56 -4.66
N SER A 129 -19.66 15.42 -5.54
CA SER A 129 -20.08 14.15 -6.15
C SER A 129 -18.88 13.22 -6.34
N ARG A 130 -18.96 11.99 -5.80
CA ARG A 130 -17.87 11.00 -5.79
C ARG A 130 -17.38 10.68 -7.21
N LYS A 131 -16.56 11.54 -7.81
CA LYS A 131 -15.65 11.16 -8.87
C LYS A 131 -14.51 10.43 -8.18
N GLY A 132 -14.47 9.12 -8.36
CA GLY A 132 -13.36 8.30 -7.88
C GLY A 132 -12.03 8.78 -8.47
N MET A 133 -10.93 8.23 -7.95
CA MET A 133 -9.58 8.54 -8.44
C MET A 133 -9.38 8.25 -9.94
N PHE A 134 -10.27 7.45 -10.55
CA PHE A 134 -10.18 7.02 -11.94
C PHE A 134 -11.47 7.29 -12.71
N ASN A 135 -11.31 7.76 -13.95
CA ASN A 135 -12.36 7.90 -14.94
C ASN A 135 -12.14 6.91 -16.10
N GLU A 136 -13.07 6.85 -17.06
CA GLU A 136 -12.93 6.00 -18.25
C GLU A 136 -11.61 6.26 -18.99
N PRO A 137 -10.94 5.20 -19.50
CA PRO A 137 -9.65 5.33 -20.17
C PRO A 137 -9.77 6.10 -21.50
N GLU A 138 -8.75 6.87 -21.82
CA GLU A 138 -8.63 7.64 -23.05
C GLU A 138 -7.66 6.96 -24.03
N TYR A 139 -7.95 7.04 -25.33
CA TYR A 139 -7.14 6.41 -26.37
C TYR A 139 -6.38 7.49 -27.15
N SER A 140 -5.04 7.45 -27.06
CA SER A 140 -4.14 8.36 -27.78
C SER A 140 -3.57 7.70 -29.04
N HIS A 141 -3.49 8.48 -30.11
CA HIS A 141 -2.89 8.10 -31.40
C HIS A 141 -1.55 8.79 -31.64
N GLU A 142 -0.80 9.10 -30.57
CA GLU A 142 0.58 9.56 -30.69
C GLU A 142 1.39 8.58 -31.59
N PRO A 143 2.18 9.06 -32.56
CA PRO A 143 2.74 8.18 -33.60
C PRO A 143 3.86 7.25 -33.11
N LYS A 144 4.62 7.62 -32.07
CA LYS A 144 5.76 6.83 -31.57
C LYS A 144 5.85 6.88 -30.03
N PRO A 145 4.85 6.34 -29.32
CA PRO A 145 4.79 6.39 -27.86
C PRO A 145 5.90 5.52 -27.25
N LEU A 146 6.52 6.00 -26.16
CA LEU A 146 7.58 5.25 -25.45
C LEU A 146 7.03 4.18 -24.49
N GLN A 147 5.74 4.27 -24.15
CA GLN A 147 5.08 3.39 -23.18
C GLN A 147 3.66 3.04 -23.64
N ARG A 148 3.10 1.96 -23.10
CA ARG A 148 1.74 1.49 -23.42
C ARG A 148 0.65 2.37 -22.83
N THR A 149 0.91 2.94 -21.66
CA THR A 149 -0.07 3.72 -20.90
C THR A 149 0.58 4.89 -20.17
N ALA A 150 -0.18 5.97 -19.95
CA ALA A 150 0.13 7.02 -19.00
C ALA A 150 -1.05 7.21 -18.04
N TYR A 151 -0.84 8.01 -16.98
CA TYR A 151 -1.90 8.46 -16.09
C TYR A 151 -1.86 9.99 -16.02
N SER A 152 -3.01 10.62 -16.20
CA SER A 152 -3.17 12.05 -16.02
C SER A 152 -3.77 12.31 -14.64
N SER A 153 -3.00 12.99 -13.78
CA SER A 153 -3.43 13.35 -12.43
C SER A 153 -4.50 14.44 -12.41
N GLU A 154 -4.62 15.22 -13.49
CA GLU A 154 -5.58 16.33 -13.59
C GLU A 154 -7.02 15.83 -13.78
N ASP A 155 -7.20 14.85 -14.67
CA ASP A 155 -8.50 14.31 -15.04
C ASP A 155 -8.72 12.88 -14.55
N GLY A 156 -7.74 12.27 -13.87
CA GLY A 156 -7.83 10.92 -13.33
C GLY A 156 -7.97 9.85 -14.42
N LYS A 157 -7.53 10.10 -15.66
CA LYS A 157 -7.65 9.13 -16.75
C LYS A 157 -6.38 8.32 -16.94
N VAL A 158 -6.56 7.04 -17.27
CA VAL A 158 -5.51 6.22 -17.88
C VAL A 158 -5.54 6.48 -19.39
N ILE A 159 -4.42 6.94 -19.93
CA ILE A 159 -4.25 7.16 -21.37
C ILE A 159 -3.61 5.90 -21.95
N ILE A 160 -4.24 5.27 -22.93
CA ILE A 160 -3.75 4.09 -23.65
C ILE A 160 -3.24 4.53 -25.01
N TYR A 161 -1.97 4.26 -25.30
CA TYR A 161 -1.36 4.65 -26.58
C TYR A 161 -1.56 3.56 -27.63
N VAL A 162 -2.52 3.78 -28.54
CA VAL A 162 -2.96 2.80 -29.54
C VAL A 162 -1.85 2.37 -30.48
N ASN A 163 -0.96 3.30 -30.85
CA ASN A 163 0.15 3.03 -31.78
C ASN A 163 1.37 2.39 -31.12
N PHE A 164 1.34 2.07 -29.82
CA PHE A 164 2.43 1.28 -29.22
C PHE A 164 2.38 -0.14 -29.81
N PRO A 165 3.50 -0.76 -30.25
CA PRO A 165 3.46 -1.98 -31.06
C PRO A 165 2.62 -3.14 -30.48
N SER A 166 2.78 -3.42 -29.18
CA SER A 166 1.98 -4.48 -28.53
C SER A 166 0.53 -4.08 -28.30
N VAL A 167 0.20 -2.80 -28.14
CA VAL A 167 -1.18 -2.32 -28.02
C VAL A 167 -1.88 -2.39 -29.37
N GLN A 168 -1.20 -1.93 -30.42
CA GLN A 168 -1.66 -1.97 -31.80
C GLN A 168 -1.96 -3.41 -32.24
N HIS A 169 -1.18 -4.40 -31.78
CA HIS A 169 -1.44 -5.81 -32.05
C HIS A 169 -2.84 -6.26 -31.62
N TYR A 170 -3.33 -5.79 -30.47
CA TYR A 170 -4.66 -6.15 -29.96
C TYR A 170 -5.77 -5.20 -30.45
N LEU A 171 -5.48 -3.90 -30.56
CA LEU A 171 -6.49 -2.87 -30.85
C LEU A 171 -6.62 -2.55 -32.34
N GLY A 172 -5.58 -2.83 -33.13
CA GLY A 172 -5.45 -2.43 -34.53
C GLY A 172 -5.07 -0.95 -34.71
N ASP A 173 -4.68 -0.58 -35.94
CA ASP A 173 -4.13 0.74 -36.32
C ASP A 173 -4.94 1.96 -35.85
N LYS A 174 -6.26 1.82 -35.67
CA LYS A 174 -7.16 2.89 -35.24
C LYS A 174 -8.07 2.46 -34.08
N GLY A 175 -7.71 1.40 -33.35
CA GLY A 175 -8.56 0.86 -32.30
C GLY A 175 -9.80 0.13 -32.82
N GLN A 176 -9.81 -0.30 -34.09
CA GLN A 176 -10.95 -0.98 -34.71
C GLN A 176 -11.35 -2.28 -34.01
N TYR A 177 -10.41 -2.94 -33.33
CA TYR A 177 -10.66 -4.20 -32.62
C TYR A 177 -10.95 -4.01 -31.13
N ARG A 178 -11.10 -2.77 -30.64
CA ARG A 178 -11.34 -2.46 -29.20
C ARG A 178 -12.51 -3.21 -28.56
N LYS A 179 -13.50 -3.62 -29.37
CA LYS A 179 -14.69 -4.35 -28.91
C LYS A 179 -14.49 -5.87 -28.89
N SER A 180 -13.39 -6.39 -29.45
CA SER A 180 -13.10 -7.82 -29.40
C SER A 180 -12.74 -8.25 -27.98
N LEU A 181 -13.06 -9.49 -27.61
CA LEU A 181 -12.74 -10.02 -26.29
C LEU A 181 -11.24 -9.92 -25.95
N PRO A 182 -10.29 -10.32 -26.84
CA PRO A 182 -8.87 -10.20 -26.53
C PRO A 182 -8.43 -8.74 -26.28
N ALA A 183 -8.97 -7.79 -27.05
CA ALA A 183 -8.67 -6.38 -26.84
C ALA A 183 -9.25 -5.85 -25.53
N GLN A 184 -10.47 -6.25 -25.16
CA GLN A 184 -11.09 -5.82 -23.91
C GLN A 184 -10.33 -6.35 -22.68
N VAL A 185 -9.96 -7.63 -22.68
CA VAL A 185 -9.16 -8.26 -21.60
C VAL A 185 -7.81 -7.56 -21.48
N PHE A 186 -7.14 -7.32 -22.61
CA PHE A 186 -5.85 -6.63 -22.63
C PHE A 186 -5.95 -5.18 -22.13
N VAL A 187 -6.99 -4.44 -22.54
CA VAL A 187 -7.24 -3.07 -22.05
C VAL A 187 -7.53 -3.09 -20.55
N ALA A 188 -8.32 -4.05 -20.06
CA ALA A 188 -8.61 -4.18 -18.64
C ALA A 188 -7.33 -4.40 -17.82
N ASP A 189 -6.40 -5.22 -18.31
CA ASP A 189 -5.09 -5.41 -17.67
C ASP A 189 -4.25 -4.13 -17.66
N LEU A 190 -4.17 -3.42 -18.79
CA LEU A 190 -3.42 -2.16 -18.87
C LEU A 190 -3.98 -1.10 -17.91
N VAL A 191 -5.31 -0.97 -17.85
CA VAL A 191 -5.98 -0.04 -16.94
C VAL A 191 -5.74 -0.46 -15.49
N ALA A 192 -5.93 -1.74 -15.17
CA ALA A 192 -5.69 -2.27 -13.82
C ALA A 192 -4.25 -2.01 -13.36
N GLU A 193 -3.27 -2.40 -14.16
CA GLU A 193 -1.84 -2.22 -13.87
C GLU A 193 -1.52 -0.76 -13.58
N ARG A 194 -1.97 0.15 -14.45
CA ARG A 194 -1.70 1.58 -14.29
C ARG A 194 -2.41 2.18 -13.08
N CYS A 195 -3.67 1.85 -12.86
CA CYS A 195 -4.44 2.33 -11.71
C CYS A 195 -3.83 1.88 -10.39
N PHE A 196 -3.50 0.59 -10.26
CA PHE A 196 -2.92 0.05 -9.04
C PHE A 196 -1.53 0.62 -8.76
N HIS A 197 -0.72 0.83 -9.79
CA HIS A 197 0.56 1.51 -9.67
C HIS A 197 0.38 2.94 -9.13
N GLU A 198 -0.57 3.71 -9.65
CA GLU A 198 -0.78 5.09 -9.20
C GLU A 198 -1.40 5.17 -7.79
N ILE A 199 -2.27 4.24 -7.41
CA ILE A 199 -2.75 4.14 -6.02
C ILE A 199 -1.57 3.85 -5.09
N ALA A 200 -0.74 2.86 -5.44
CA ALA A 200 0.41 2.46 -4.64
C ALA A 200 1.43 3.61 -4.54
N LYS A 201 1.74 4.26 -5.66
CA LYS A 201 2.61 5.44 -5.71
C LYS A 201 2.08 6.56 -4.82
N ARG A 202 0.80 6.94 -4.96
CA ARG A 202 0.18 7.98 -4.12
C ARG A 202 0.24 7.62 -2.65
N LYS A 203 -0.05 6.36 -2.30
CA LYS A 203 0.03 5.87 -0.92
C LYS A 203 1.46 6.01 -0.38
N VAL A 204 2.47 5.62 -1.14
CA VAL A 204 3.87 5.75 -0.73
C VAL A 204 4.28 7.22 -0.61
N THR A 205 3.92 8.09 -1.56
CA THR A 205 4.23 9.53 -1.49
C THR A 205 3.55 10.23 -0.31
N VAL A 206 2.26 9.94 -0.07
CA VAL A 206 1.47 10.54 1.02
C VAL A 206 1.92 10.02 2.38
N SER A 207 2.13 8.70 2.51
CA SER A 207 2.68 8.11 3.75
C SER A 207 4.13 8.49 4.01
N GLY A 208 4.83 8.97 2.98
CA GLY A 208 6.26 9.12 2.73
C GLY A 208 7.30 9.07 3.86
N ALA A 209 7.22 8.04 4.69
CA ALA A 209 8.37 7.54 5.39
C ALA A 209 8.78 6.24 4.70
N THR A 210 9.83 6.38 3.89
CA THR A 210 10.67 5.26 3.48
C THR A 210 12.05 5.61 4.01
N LEU A 211 12.52 4.85 4.99
CA LEU A 211 13.82 5.04 5.64
C LEU A 211 14.99 4.89 4.64
N ARG A 212 14.71 4.27 3.48
CA ARG A 212 15.60 4.12 2.33
C ARG A 212 14.89 4.60 1.07
N PRO A 213 15.21 5.79 0.54
CA PRO A 213 14.62 6.29 -0.71
C PRO A 213 14.76 5.32 -1.88
N GLU A 214 15.81 4.50 -1.88
CA GLU A 214 16.11 3.48 -2.89
C GLU A 214 15.08 2.35 -2.92
N ALA A 215 14.39 2.09 -1.79
CA ALA A 215 13.38 1.03 -1.67
C ALA A 215 11.97 1.48 -2.10
N ILE A 216 11.78 2.76 -2.44
CA ILE A 216 10.50 3.32 -2.88
C ILE A 216 9.93 2.58 -4.10
N PRO A 217 10.70 2.30 -5.18
CA PRO A 217 10.17 1.60 -6.35
C PRO A 217 9.65 0.21 -5.99
N ASP A 218 10.40 -0.56 -5.22
CA ASP A 218 10.02 -1.92 -4.81
C ASP A 218 8.77 -1.94 -3.95
N ARG A 219 8.63 -0.96 -3.04
CA ARG A 219 7.43 -0.80 -2.21
C ARG A 219 6.21 -0.47 -3.05
N ILE A 220 6.33 0.45 -4.01
CA ILE A 220 5.24 0.80 -4.94
C ILE A 220 4.84 -0.45 -5.73
N GLN A 221 5.81 -1.18 -6.27
CA GLN A 221 5.54 -2.39 -7.05
C GLN A 221 4.84 -3.46 -6.22
N ARG A 222 5.33 -3.74 -5.00
CA ARG A 222 4.72 -4.71 -4.08
C ARG A 222 3.27 -4.33 -3.74
N ASP A 223 3.03 -3.07 -3.39
CA ASP A 223 1.69 -2.59 -3.05
C ASP A 223 0.76 -2.63 -4.28
N ALA A 224 1.26 -2.33 -5.49
CA ALA A 224 0.51 -2.47 -6.73
C ALA A 224 0.14 -3.94 -7.03
N PHE A 225 1.05 -4.89 -6.83
CA PHE A 225 0.76 -6.32 -6.97
C PHE A 225 -0.28 -6.81 -5.97
N LYS A 226 -0.22 -6.32 -4.73
CA LYS A 226 -1.23 -6.63 -3.72
C LYS A 226 -2.62 -6.15 -4.17
N LEU A 227 -2.73 -4.92 -4.65
CA LEU A 227 -3.98 -4.37 -5.20
C LEU A 227 -4.48 -5.16 -6.40
N SER A 228 -3.57 -5.55 -7.30
CA SER A 228 -3.89 -6.40 -8.46
C SER A 228 -4.51 -7.73 -8.04
N ARG A 229 -3.91 -8.42 -7.08
CA ARG A 229 -4.44 -9.67 -6.54
C ARG A 229 -5.82 -9.50 -5.90
N GLU A 230 -6.05 -8.41 -5.18
CA GLU A 230 -7.28 -8.18 -4.41
C GLU A 230 -8.43 -7.63 -5.27
N HIS A 231 -8.12 -6.88 -6.33
CA HIS A 231 -9.11 -6.10 -7.07
C HIS A 231 -9.08 -6.29 -8.59
N GLY A 232 -8.07 -6.95 -9.15
CA GLY A 232 -7.94 -7.16 -10.60
C GLY A 232 -9.18 -7.79 -11.22
N LYS A 233 -9.74 -8.82 -10.58
CA LYS A 233 -11.00 -9.44 -11.03
C LYS A 233 -12.14 -8.44 -11.20
N LYS A 234 -12.30 -7.49 -10.28
CA LYS A 234 -13.38 -6.49 -10.32
C LYS A 234 -13.21 -5.53 -11.50
N VAL A 235 -11.97 -5.17 -11.85
CA VAL A 235 -11.70 -4.34 -13.02
C VAL A 235 -12.12 -5.05 -14.29
N HIS A 236 -11.78 -6.33 -14.43
CA HIS A 236 -12.20 -7.16 -15.56
C HIS A 236 -13.72 -7.33 -15.62
N GLU A 237 -14.39 -7.54 -14.49
CA GLU A 237 -15.86 -7.65 -14.43
C GLU A 237 -16.59 -6.37 -14.88
N VAL A 238 -15.92 -5.21 -14.86
CA VAL A 238 -16.47 -3.91 -15.29
C VAL A 238 -16.12 -3.59 -16.74
N LEU A 239 -14.90 -3.92 -17.18
CA LEU A 239 -14.38 -3.51 -18.50
C LEU A 239 -14.54 -4.57 -19.59
N VAL A 240 -14.78 -5.82 -19.23
CA VAL A 240 -14.92 -6.94 -20.17
C VAL A 240 -16.37 -7.36 -20.29
N ASP A 241 -16.84 -7.47 -21.53
CA ASP A 241 -18.15 -7.98 -21.89
C ASP A 241 -18.28 -9.45 -21.46
N LYS A 242 -19.24 -9.70 -20.56
CA LYS A 242 -19.48 -11.02 -19.99
C LYS A 242 -20.04 -12.00 -21.00
N ASP A 243 -20.81 -11.53 -21.98
CA ASP A 243 -21.43 -12.41 -22.97
C ASP A 243 -20.34 -12.97 -23.89
N LEU A 244 -19.43 -12.12 -24.36
CA LEU A 244 -18.25 -12.56 -25.13
C LEU A 244 -17.37 -13.54 -24.33
N LEU A 245 -17.18 -13.28 -23.04
CA LEU A 245 -16.40 -14.17 -22.17
C LEU A 245 -17.08 -15.53 -21.96
N ILE A 246 -18.41 -15.57 -21.86
CA ILE A 246 -19.17 -16.82 -21.76
C ILE A 246 -19.13 -17.59 -23.09
N GLU A 247 -19.31 -16.90 -24.21
CA GLU A 247 -19.25 -17.50 -25.55
C GLU A 247 -17.91 -18.18 -25.82
N SER A 248 -16.80 -17.50 -25.50
CA SER A 248 -15.45 -18.08 -25.68
C SER A 248 -15.21 -19.37 -24.89
N ARG A 249 -15.85 -19.54 -23.71
CA ARG A 249 -15.72 -20.75 -22.88
C ARG A 249 -16.54 -21.92 -23.39
N LYS A 250 -17.57 -21.67 -24.21
CA LYS A 250 -18.41 -22.73 -24.81
C LYS A 250 -17.76 -23.39 -26.00
N ILE A 251 -16.69 -22.82 -26.55
CA ILE A 251 -15.97 -23.37 -27.71
C ILE A 251 -15.09 -24.58 -27.31
N ASP A 252 -14.82 -24.74 -26.02
CA ASP A 252 -13.99 -25.81 -25.45
C ASP A 252 -14.81 -26.99 -24.86
N GLU A 253 -16.14 -26.99 -25.00
CA GLU A 253 -17.04 -28.13 -24.68
C GLU A 253 -17.55 -28.83 -25.95
#